data_AF-A0AAW3ZPN0-F1
#
_entry.id   AF-A0AAW3ZPN0-F1
#
_cell.length_a   1.000
_cell.length_b   1.000
_cell.length_c   1.000
_cell.angle_alpha   90.00
_cell.angle_beta   90.00
_cell.angle_gamma   90.00
#
_symmetry.space_group_name_H-M   'P 1'
#
loop_
_entity.id
_entity.type
_entity.pdbx_description
1 polymer ?
#
loop_
_entity_poly.entity_id
_entity_poly.type
_entity_poly.pdbx_seq_one_letter_code
_entity_poly.pdbx_strand_id
1 'polypeptide(L)'
;MTVTLALFGAFRDLHSAPTLTLEVDGDSIADLRAQLCAHLEATGKADKRGLVGVSAFASDTALLRDHDRIPADGQLAILPPVSGG
;
A
#
# COMPACT_ATOMS: atom_id res chain seq x y z
N MET A 1 -12.51 -6.33 2.28
CA MET A 1 -11.88 -7.35 1.41
C MET A 1 -10.43 -7.52 1.83
N THR A 2 -9.90 -8.74 1.73
CA THR A 2 -8.50 -9.02 2.08
C THR A 2 -7.58 -8.62 0.93
N VAL A 3 -6.58 -7.79 1.20
CA VAL A 3 -5.53 -7.37 0.27
C VAL A 3 -4.18 -7.87 0.76
N THR A 4 -3.38 -8.46 -0.12
CA THR A 4 -1.97 -8.74 0.11
C THR A 4 -1.13 -7.71 -0.63
N LEU A 5 -0.38 -6.92 0.12
CA LEU A 5 0.44 -5.84 -0.38
C LEU A 5 1.92 -6.22 -0.32
N ALA A 6 2.56 -6.39 -1.47
CA ALA A 6 4.00 -6.53 -1.59
C ALA A 6 4.70 -5.21 -1.26
N LEU A 7 5.69 -5.26 -0.36
CA LEU A 7 6.39 -4.09 0.14
C LEU A 7 7.75 -3.95 -0.56
N PHE A 8 8.09 -2.74 -1.01
CA PHE A 8 9.36 -2.43 -1.67
C PHE A 8 10.09 -1.25 -1.04
N GLY A 9 11.42 -1.20 -1.22
CA GLY A 9 12.27 -0.09 -0.76
C GLY A 9 12.03 0.24 0.73
N ALA A 10 11.78 1.51 1.02
CA ALA A 10 11.54 2.00 2.39
C ALA A 10 10.33 1.35 3.11
N PHE A 11 9.43 0.67 2.39
CA PHE A 11 8.36 -0.11 3.01
C PHE A 11 8.83 -1.46 3.59
N ARG A 12 9.98 -1.99 3.14
CA ARG A 12 10.58 -3.22 3.71
C ARG A 12 10.92 -3.08 5.19
N ASP A 13 11.23 -1.86 5.64
CA ASP A 13 11.58 -1.59 7.03
C ASP A 13 10.35 -1.50 7.95
N LEU A 14 9.15 -1.41 7.38
CA LEU A 14 7.91 -1.25 8.17
C LEU A 14 7.35 -2.58 8.68
N HIS A 15 7.74 -3.68 8.06
CA HIS A 15 7.23 -5.01 8.35
C HIS A 15 8.29 -6.09 8.07
N SER A 16 8.42 -7.07 8.97
CA SER A 16 9.43 -8.13 8.86
C SER A 16 9.23 -9.01 7.61
N ALA A 17 7.99 -9.36 7.28
CA ALA A 17 7.66 -10.15 6.08
C ALA A 17 7.68 -9.31 4.79
N PRO A 18 7.97 -9.92 3.61
CA PRO A 18 7.95 -9.29 2.28
C PRO A 18 6.63 -8.62 1.92
N THR A 19 5.54 -9.12 2.50
CA THR A 19 4.16 -8.72 2.24
C THR A 19 3.46 -8.30 3.53
N LEU A 20 2.43 -7.49 3.39
CA LEU A 20 1.50 -7.09 4.45
C LEU A 20 0.08 -7.45 4.02
N THR A 21 -0.68 -8.10 4.88
CA THR A 21 -2.10 -8.38 4.63
C THR A 21 -2.96 -7.37 5.38
N LEU A 22 -3.94 -6.78 4.68
CA LEU A 22 -4.86 -5.79 5.23
C LEU A 22 -6.29 -6.19 4.91
N GLU A 23 -7.19 -6.03 5.88
CA GLU A 23 -8.62 -5.97 5.61
C GLU A 23 -8.99 -4.53 5.25
N VAL A 24 -9.49 -4.34 4.03
CA VAL A 24 -9.87 -3.03 3.49
C VAL A 24 -11.39 -2.92 3.42
N ASP A 25 -11.94 -1.89 4.05
CA ASP A 25 -13.35 -1.53 3.90
C ASP A 25 -13.52 -0.64 2.68
N GLY A 26 -14.07 -1.20 1.60
CA GLY A 26 -14.17 -0.54 0.30
C GLY A 26 -13.56 -1.39 -0.81
N ASP A 27 -13.52 -0.82 -2.02
CA ASP A 27 -13.04 -1.51 -3.22
C ASP A 27 -12.14 -0.64 -4.10
N SER A 28 -11.72 0.54 -3.63
CA SER A 28 -10.84 1.45 -4.36
C SER A 28 -9.42 1.51 -3.80
N ILE A 29 -8.47 1.96 -4.60
CA ILE A 29 -7.10 2.23 -4.14
C ILE A 29 -7.06 3.34 -3.09
N ALA A 30 -7.97 4.32 -3.14
CA ALA A 30 -8.13 5.32 -2.09
C ALA A 30 -8.46 4.67 -0.73
N ASP A 31 -9.36 3.69 -0.72
CA ASP A 31 -9.75 2.96 0.49
C ASP A 31 -8.58 2.16 1.05
N LEU A 32 -7.84 1.45 0.18
CA LEU A 32 -6.62 0.75 0.58
C LEU A 32 -5.58 1.70 1.17
N ARG A 33 -5.37 2.88 0.56
CA ARG A 33 -4.43 3.88 1.07
C ARG A 33 -4.82 4.37 2.45
N ALA A 34 -6.11 4.67 2.66
CA ALA A 34 -6.64 5.07 3.96
C ALA A 34 -6.44 3.97 5.01
N GLN A 35 -6.75 2.72 4.64
CA GLN A 35 -6.61 1.57 5.53
C GLN A 35 -5.15 1.30 5.91
N LEU A 36 -4.21 1.41 4.97
CA LEU A 36 -2.79 1.30 5.25
C LEU A 36 -2.31 2.41 6.20
N CYS A 37 -2.78 3.65 6.02
CA CYS A 37 -2.46 4.74 6.95
C CYS A 37 -2.98 4.45 8.36
N ALA A 38 -4.22 3.98 8.50
CA ALA A 38 -4.79 3.61 9.79
C ALA A 38 -4.01 2.45 10.45
N HIS A 39 -3.59 1.45 9.67
CA HIS A 39 -2.74 0.36 10.15
C HIS A 39 -1.38 0.86 10.67
N LEU A 40 -0.75 1.80 9.95
CA LEU A 40 0.52 2.40 10.40
C LEU A 40 0.35 3.18 11.71
N GLU A 41 -0.76 3.91 11.89
CA GLU A 41 -1.06 4.57 13.16
C GLU A 41 -1.23 3.57 14.30
N ALA A 42 -2.05 2.54 14.09
CA ALA A 42 -2.32 1.50 15.10
C ALA A 42 -1.06 0.73 15.52
N THR A 43 -0.05 0.64 14.64
CA THR A 43 1.23 -0.03 14.89
C THR A 43 2.35 0.92 15.33
N GLY A 44 2.04 2.18 15.64
CA GLY A 44 3.00 3.16 16.14
C GLY A 44 3.97 3.73 15.10
N LYS A 45 3.62 3.65 13.81
CA LYS A 45 4.42 4.11 12.66
C LYS A 45 3.75 5.26 11.90
N ALA A 46 3.02 6.12 12.61
CA ALA A 46 2.26 7.22 12.02
C ALA A 46 3.13 8.21 11.22
N ASP A 47 4.42 8.33 11.56
CA ASP A 47 5.42 9.14 10.85
C ASP A 47 5.63 8.71 9.39
N LYS A 48 5.27 7.46 9.05
CA LYS A 48 5.41 6.89 7.70
C LYS A 48 4.22 7.16 6.78
N ARG A 49 3.14 7.78 7.27
CA ARG A 49 1.98 8.13 6.45
C ARG A 49 2.33 9.07 5.29
N GLY A 50 3.28 9.98 5.50
CA GLY A 50 3.76 10.86 4.45
C GLY A 50 4.34 10.08 3.27
N LEU A 51 5.09 9.00 3.55
CA LEU A 51 5.62 8.10 2.52
C LEU A 51 4.50 7.41 1.73
N VAL A 52 3.46 6.92 2.40
CA VAL A 52 2.29 6.32 1.74
C VAL A 52 1.61 7.32 0.80
N GLY A 53 1.50 8.59 1.19
CA GLY A 53 0.85 9.63 0.38
C GLY A 53 1.53 9.92 -0.95
N VAL A 54 2.85 9.73 -1.04
CA VAL A 54 3.64 9.96 -2.28
C VAL A 54 3.97 8.67 -3.03
N SER A 55 3.53 7.52 -2.52
CA SER A 55 3.80 6.21 -3.11
C SER A 55 2.71 5.78 -4.08
N ALA A 56 3.10 5.01 -5.09
CA ALA A 56 2.16 4.44 -6.06
C ALA A 56 1.77 3.01 -5.65
N PHE A 57 0.53 2.63 -5.95
CA PHE A 57 0.11 1.23 -5.93
C PHE A 57 0.20 0.65 -7.34
N ALA A 58 0.50 -0.64 -7.44
CA ALA A 58 0.61 -1.33 -8.71
C ALA A 58 -0.05 -2.72 -8.65
N SER A 59 -0.71 -3.11 -9.74
CA SER A 59 -0.96 -4.52 -10.05
C SER A 59 0.24 -5.10 -10.81
N ASP A 60 0.15 -6.36 -11.22
CA ASP A 60 1.16 -7.01 -12.07
C ASP A 60 1.39 -6.30 -13.42
N THR A 61 0.42 -5.51 -13.90
CA THR A 61 0.45 -4.95 -15.25
C THR A 61 0.44 -3.43 -15.32
N ALA A 62 0.10 -2.73 -14.23
CA ALA A 62 -0.08 -1.28 -14.27
C ALA A 62 0.07 -0.61 -12.90
N LEU A 63 0.44 0.68 -12.91
CA LEU A 63 0.24 1.58 -11.77
C LEU A 63 -1.24 1.94 -11.67
N LEU A 64 -1.74 1.98 -10.44
CA LEU A 64 -3.14 2.26 -10.13
C LEU A 64 -3.27 3.62 -9.44
N ARG A 65 -4.37 4.31 -9.77
CA ARG A 65 -4.77 5.61 -9.23
C ARG A 65 -5.82 5.41 -8.16
N ASP A 66 -6.03 6.45 -7.35
CA ASP A 66 -6.94 6.37 -6.20
C ASP A 66 -8.39 5.97 -6.55
N HIS A 67 -8.88 6.31 -7.75
CA HIS A 67 -10.22 5.92 -8.22
C HIS A 67 -10.29 4.53 -8.87
N ASP A 68 -9.15 3.89 -9.12
CA ASP A 68 -9.13 2.54 -9.67
C ASP A 68 -9.60 1.55 -8.59
N ARG A 69 -10.24 0.48 -9.04
CA ARG A 69 -10.69 -0.59 -8.15
C ARG A 69 -9.52 -1.49 -7.75
N ILE A 70 -9.57 -2.02 -6.53
CA ILE A 70 -8.67 -3.06 -6.06
C ILE A 70 -8.87 -4.29 -6.97
N PRO A 71 -7.79 -4.92 -7.47
CA PRO A 71 -7.86 -6.16 -8.23
C PRO A 71 -8.64 -7.25 -7.49
N ALA A 72 -9.39 -8.06 -8.22
CA ALA A 72 -10.27 -9.07 -7.62
C ALA A 72 -9.51 -10.17 -6.83
N ASP A 73 -8.24 -10.41 -7.15
CA ASP A 73 -7.34 -11.32 -6.44
C ASP A 73 -6.69 -10.68 -5.20
N GLY A 74 -6.90 -9.38 -4.98
CA GLY A 74 -6.35 -8.62 -3.87
C GLY A 74 -4.83 -8.52 -3.86
N GLN A 75 -4.14 -8.84 -4.96
CA GLN A 75 -2.68 -8.81 -5.04
C GLN A 75 -2.20 -7.47 -5.60
N LEU A 76 -1.40 -6.76 -4.80
CA LEU A 76 -0.92 -5.42 -5.12
C LEU A 76 0.52 -5.23 -4.63
N ALA A 77 1.22 -4.25 -5.18
CA ALA A 77 2.48 -3.74 -4.66
C ALA A 77 2.37 -2.27 -4.27
N ILE A 78 3.13 -1.84 -3.26
CA ILE A 78 3.36 -0.44 -2.96
C ILE A 78 4.80 -0.05 -3.32
N LEU A 79 4.93 0.97 -4.14
CA LEU A 79 6.18 1.45 -4.69
C LEU A 79 6.48 2.83 -4.09
N PRO A 80 7.54 2.97 -3.27
CA PRO A 80 7.97 4.29 -2.80
C PRO A 80 8.43 5.15 -3.98
N PRO A 81 8.42 6.49 -3.85
CA PRO A 81 9.02 7.36 -4.86
C PRO A 81 10.43 6.89 -5.18
N VAL A 82 10.66 6.54 -6.44
CA VAL A 82 12.00 6.24 -6.90
C VAL A 82 12.73 7.57 -7.09
N SER A 83 13.73 7.83 -6.26
CA SER A 83 14.77 8.81 -6.58
C SER A 83 15.65 8.19 -7.68
N GLY A 84 15.13 8.12 -8.90
CA GLY A 84 15.94 7.81 -10.08
C GLY A 84 16.85 9.00 -10.34
N GLY A 85 18.15 8.74 -10.47
CA GLY A 85 19.18 9.75 -10.79
C GLY A 85 19.05 10.34 -12.19
#